data_AF-A0A9Q0QPG5-F1
#
_entry.id   AF-A0A9Q0QPG5-F1
#
_cell.length_a   1.000
_cell.length_b   1.000
_cell.length_c   1.000
_cell.angle_alpha   90.00
_cell.angle_beta   90.00
_cell.angle_gamma   90.00
#
_symmetry.space_group_name_H-M   'P 1'
#
loop_
_entity.id
_entity.type
_entity.pdbx_description
1 polymer ?
#
loop_
_entity_poly.entity_id
_entity_poly.type
_entity_poly.pdbx_seq_one_letter_code
_entity_poly.pdbx_strand_id
1 'polypeptide(L)'
;MLSWENLGGIGNVGQLAGLDAVLLIGMIVKAASTARMHKKNCRQFALHLKLIGNLLEQLKISELKKYPETREPLEQLEDALRRSYILVNSCQDRSYLYLLAMGWNIVYQFRRAQTEIDRYLRIVPLITLVDNSRVKERLEDIEKDQREYTLDEEDRKMQDAILRQEPSKNDTMVLKKTLSCSYPNLPFDKALWKENEKLQLELQRSQAHMDVGQCEVIQHLIDVTETAASSLPEKGSPLKSSKEVEPNYSHTNEDKGHSFEESYYTGNDTRITSRSTSSVSSGNDLLSNKGSHQHEEWHSDLLGCCSEPYLCLKTCFCPCGTFSKIATVATDRHMSPGEACNELLAYSLILACCCYTCCIRRKLRKMLNITGGICDDFLSHLMCCCCALVQEWREVEIRGVYGPEKTKTSPPPSQYMES
;
A
#
# COMPACT_ATOMS: atom_id res chain seq x y z
N MET A 1 -6.57 11.54 -11.57
CA MET A 1 -7.96 10.99 -11.53
C MET A 1 -8.09 10.08 -12.74
N LEU A 2 -8.38 8.78 -12.55
CA LEU A 2 -8.08 7.76 -13.56
C LEU A 2 -9.31 7.36 -14.41
N SER A 3 -9.12 7.34 -15.73
CA SER A 3 -10.11 6.82 -16.67
C SER A 3 -10.19 5.29 -16.60
N TRP A 4 -11.36 4.76 -16.95
CA TRP A 4 -11.60 3.32 -17.09
C TRP A 4 -10.76 2.67 -18.21
N GLU A 5 -10.35 3.47 -19.21
CA GLU A 5 -9.62 3.02 -20.40
C GLU A 5 -8.26 2.38 -20.05
N ASN A 6 -7.60 2.82 -18.98
CA ASN A 6 -6.23 2.41 -18.66
C ASN A 6 -6.15 0.97 -18.08
N LEU A 7 -7.28 0.40 -17.67
CA LEU A 7 -7.33 -0.99 -17.19
C LEU A 7 -7.59 -2.02 -18.30
N GLY A 8 -7.98 -1.59 -19.51
CA GLY A 8 -8.27 -2.47 -20.64
C GLY A 8 -7.65 -2.00 -21.94
N GLY A 9 -6.75 -2.82 -22.51
CA GLY A 9 -6.34 -2.63 -23.89
C GLY A 9 -7.57 -2.63 -24.80
N ILE A 10 -7.77 -1.55 -25.54
CA ILE A 10 -9.02 -1.22 -26.27
C ILE A 10 -9.47 -2.35 -27.22
N GLY A 11 -8.52 -3.13 -27.76
CA GLY A 11 -8.81 -4.32 -28.57
C GLY A 11 -9.69 -5.38 -27.89
N ASN A 12 -9.65 -5.51 -26.55
CA ASN A 12 -10.55 -6.42 -25.83
C ASN A 12 -11.95 -5.83 -25.64
N VAL A 13 -12.11 -4.50 -25.59
CA VAL A 13 -13.44 -3.86 -25.52
C VAL A 13 -14.21 -4.13 -26.82
N GLY A 14 -13.55 -3.98 -27.97
CA GLY A 14 -14.15 -4.21 -29.29
C GLY A 14 -14.63 -5.65 -29.51
N GLN A 15 -13.95 -6.64 -28.92
CA GLN A 15 -14.37 -8.06 -28.96
C GLN A 15 -15.62 -8.35 -28.11
N LEU A 16 -16.00 -7.44 -27.20
CA LEU A 16 -17.17 -7.55 -26.32
C LEU A 16 -18.35 -6.68 -26.79
N ALA A 17 -18.17 -5.93 -27.90
CA ALA A 17 -19.22 -5.12 -28.50
C ALA A 17 -20.34 -6.01 -29.06
N GLY A 18 -21.60 -5.62 -28.85
CA GLY A 18 -22.77 -6.38 -29.29
C GLY A 18 -23.13 -7.61 -28.44
N LEU A 19 -22.31 -8.00 -27.45
CA LEU A 19 -22.70 -8.99 -26.44
C LEU A 19 -23.72 -8.37 -25.47
N ASP A 20 -24.77 -9.12 -25.13
CA ASP A 20 -25.77 -8.70 -24.14
C ASP A 20 -25.27 -8.81 -22.70
N ALA A 21 -25.99 -8.16 -21.77
CA ALA A 21 -25.64 -8.10 -20.36
C ALA A 21 -25.60 -9.47 -19.65
N VAL A 22 -26.44 -10.43 -20.02
CA VAL A 22 -26.48 -11.77 -19.39
C VAL A 22 -25.26 -12.58 -19.80
N LEU A 23 -24.91 -12.55 -21.09
CA LEU A 23 -23.70 -13.20 -21.60
C LEU A 23 -22.42 -12.56 -21.01
N LEU A 24 -22.37 -11.23 -20.91
CA LEU A 24 -21.27 -10.51 -20.25
C LEU A 24 -21.13 -10.94 -18.77
N ILE A 25 -22.25 -11.03 -18.01
CA ILE A 25 -22.24 -11.53 -16.63
C ILE A 25 -21.70 -12.97 -16.57
N GLY A 26 -22.11 -13.85 -17.48
CA GLY A 26 -21.57 -15.22 -17.58
C GLY A 26 -20.05 -15.25 -17.82
N MET A 27 -19.53 -14.37 -18.67
CA MET A 27 -18.10 -14.21 -18.91
C MET A 27 -17.35 -13.68 -17.68
N ILE A 28 -17.91 -12.69 -16.96
CA ILE A 28 -17.33 -12.14 -15.72
C ILE A 28 -17.26 -13.23 -14.64
N VAL A 29 -18.33 -14.01 -14.47
CA VAL A 29 -18.38 -15.15 -13.53
C VAL A 29 -17.31 -16.19 -13.85
N LYS A 30 -17.07 -16.48 -15.14
CA LYS A 30 -16.02 -17.39 -15.58
C LYS A 30 -14.63 -16.84 -15.24
N ALA A 31 -14.32 -15.60 -15.61
CA ALA A 31 -13.04 -14.96 -15.31
C ALA A 31 -12.76 -14.83 -13.80
N ALA A 32 -13.80 -14.59 -12.98
CA ALA A 32 -13.69 -14.55 -11.53
C ALA A 32 -13.35 -15.90 -10.90
N SER A 33 -13.67 -17.01 -11.58
CA SER A 33 -13.31 -18.36 -11.13
C SER A 33 -11.83 -18.71 -11.39
N THR A 34 -11.23 -18.12 -12.42
CA THR A 34 -9.84 -18.34 -12.86
C THR A 34 -8.84 -17.27 -12.37
N ALA A 35 -9.32 -16.20 -11.73
CA ALA A 35 -8.50 -15.11 -11.21
C ALA A 35 -7.34 -15.59 -10.30
N ARG A 36 -6.13 -15.10 -10.58
CA ARG A 36 -4.90 -15.39 -9.82
C ARG A 36 -4.73 -14.45 -8.63
N MET A 37 -5.15 -13.19 -8.77
CA MET A 37 -5.16 -12.14 -7.74
C MET A 37 -6.57 -11.74 -7.30
N HIS A 38 -6.69 -10.99 -6.19
CA HIS A 38 -7.93 -10.37 -5.71
C HIS A 38 -9.12 -11.35 -5.60
N LYS A 39 -8.85 -12.62 -5.26
CA LYS A 39 -9.81 -13.73 -5.36
C LYS A 39 -11.09 -13.51 -4.54
N LYS A 40 -10.99 -12.90 -3.34
CA LYS A 40 -12.15 -12.49 -2.54
C LYS A 40 -13.03 -11.52 -3.33
N ASN A 41 -12.44 -10.43 -3.82
CA ASN A 41 -13.13 -9.35 -4.52
C ASN A 41 -13.79 -9.84 -5.83
N CYS A 42 -13.04 -10.58 -6.66
CA CYS A 42 -13.57 -11.17 -7.90
C CYS A 42 -14.78 -12.07 -7.63
N ARG A 43 -14.73 -12.90 -6.57
CA ARG A 43 -15.84 -13.80 -6.19
C ARG A 43 -17.05 -13.03 -5.65
N GLN A 44 -16.86 -12.03 -4.79
CA GLN A 44 -17.97 -11.23 -4.25
C GLN A 44 -18.69 -10.46 -5.37
N PHE A 45 -17.92 -9.83 -6.26
CA PHE A 45 -18.46 -9.12 -7.42
C PHE A 45 -19.22 -10.08 -8.37
N ALA A 46 -18.65 -11.25 -8.67
CA ALA A 46 -19.31 -12.27 -9.48
C ALA A 46 -20.54 -12.92 -8.80
N LEU A 47 -20.68 -12.87 -7.48
CA LEU A 47 -21.90 -13.28 -6.77
C LEU A 47 -22.99 -12.21 -6.91
N HIS A 48 -22.64 -10.95 -6.67
CA HIS A 48 -23.54 -9.80 -6.86
C HIS A 48 -24.08 -9.73 -8.30
N LEU A 49 -23.21 -9.83 -9.31
CA LEU A 49 -23.62 -9.84 -10.72
C LEU A 49 -24.53 -11.02 -11.11
N LYS A 50 -24.49 -12.16 -10.39
CA LYS A 50 -25.47 -13.25 -10.63
C LYS A 50 -26.87 -12.88 -10.18
N LEU A 51 -27.02 -12.12 -9.10
CA LEU A 51 -28.33 -11.61 -8.67
C LEU A 51 -28.92 -10.71 -9.77
N ILE A 52 -28.07 -9.86 -10.35
CA ILE A 52 -28.41 -8.99 -11.48
C ILE A 52 -28.78 -9.82 -12.72
N GLY A 53 -27.97 -10.79 -13.13
CA GLY A 53 -28.28 -11.67 -14.28
C GLY A 53 -29.63 -12.37 -14.15
N ASN A 54 -29.91 -12.93 -12.96
CA ASN A 54 -31.18 -13.56 -12.61
C ASN A 54 -32.40 -12.60 -12.67
N LEU A 55 -32.18 -11.28 -12.58
CA LEU A 55 -33.20 -10.25 -12.75
C LEU A 55 -33.35 -9.85 -14.22
N LEU A 56 -32.24 -9.66 -14.95
CA LEU A 56 -32.26 -9.30 -16.38
C LEU A 56 -32.89 -10.39 -17.25
N GLU A 57 -32.67 -11.67 -16.94
CA GLU A 57 -33.37 -12.80 -17.58
C GLU A 57 -34.89 -12.74 -17.37
N GLN A 58 -35.34 -12.40 -16.16
CA GLN A 58 -36.77 -12.29 -15.83
C GLN A 58 -37.43 -11.07 -16.47
N LEU A 59 -36.68 -9.97 -16.61
CA LEU A 59 -37.11 -8.75 -17.31
C LEU A 59 -37.10 -8.87 -18.83
N LYS A 60 -36.51 -9.93 -19.40
CA LYS A 60 -36.35 -10.13 -20.86
C LYS A 60 -35.77 -8.88 -21.55
N ILE A 61 -34.57 -8.45 -21.15
CA ILE A 61 -33.93 -7.21 -21.62
C ILE A 61 -33.93 -7.00 -23.16
N SER A 62 -33.93 -8.07 -23.95
CA SER A 62 -34.02 -8.04 -25.42
C SER A 62 -35.33 -7.42 -25.94
N GLU A 63 -36.42 -7.51 -25.17
CA GLU A 63 -37.68 -6.82 -25.45
C GLU A 63 -37.62 -5.37 -25.00
N LEU A 64 -37.06 -5.10 -23.81
CA LEU A 64 -36.92 -3.74 -23.28
C LEU A 64 -36.08 -2.85 -24.21
N LYS A 65 -34.96 -3.36 -24.75
CA LYS A 65 -34.05 -2.63 -25.66
C LYS A 65 -34.71 -2.14 -26.97
N LYS A 66 -35.96 -2.56 -27.28
CA LYS A 66 -36.78 -2.05 -28.39
C LYS A 66 -37.43 -0.69 -28.07
N TYR A 67 -37.62 -0.38 -26.79
CA TYR A 67 -38.22 0.87 -26.31
C TYR A 67 -37.14 1.95 -26.11
N PRO A 68 -37.23 3.12 -26.76
CA PRO A 68 -36.16 4.12 -26.73
C PRO A 68 -35.84 4.63 -25.32
N GLU A 69 -36.84 4.66 -24.42
CA GLU A 69 -36.71 5.14 -23.04
C GLU A 69 -35.79 4.26 -22.19
N THR A 70 -35.78 2.94 -22.42
CA THR A 70 -34.95 2.00 -21.65
C THR A 70 -33.64 1.65 -22.35
N ARG A 71 -33.55 1.91 -23.67
CA ARG A 71 -32.43 1.51 -24.51
C ARG A 71 -31.10 2.10 -24.06
N GLU A 72 -31.03 3.42 -23.83
CA GLU A 72 -29.80 4.08 -23.39
C GLU A 72 -29.32 3.54 -22.02
N PRO A 73 -30.16 3.46 -20.96
CA PRO A 73 -29.78 2.80 -19.70
C PRO A 73 -29.30 1.36 -19.84
N LEU A 74 -29.86 0.58 -20.78
CA LEU A 74 -29.42 -0.80 -21.07
C LEU A 74 -28.06 -0.84 -21.79
N GLU A 75 -27.82 0.06 -22.74
CA GLU A 75 -26.53 0.18 -23.43
C GLU A 75 -25.42 0.65 -22.46
N GLN A 76 -25.73 1.58 -21.54
CA GLN A 76 -24.80 2.01 -20.48
C GLN A 76 -24.52 0.90 -19.44
N LEU A 77 -25.52 0.07 -19.11
CA LEU A 77 -25.34 -1.12 -18.27
C LEU A 77 -24.44 -2.17 -18.93
N GLU A 78 -24.65 -2.47 -20.22
CA GLU A 78 -23.76 -3.36 -20.97
C GLU A 78 -22.32 -2.84 -21.00
N ASP A 79 -22.12 -1.54 -21.20
CA ASP A 79 -20.80 -0.92 -21.21
C ASP A 79 -20.12 -0.96 -19.83
N ALA A 80 -20.87 -0.75 -18.74
CA ALA A 80 -20.36 -0.95 -17.39
C ALA A 80 -19.95 -2.43 -17.16
N LEU A 81 -20.70 -3.39 -17.71
CA LEU A 81 -20.35 -4.81 -17.68
C LEU A 81 -19.11 -5.14 -18.55
N ARG A 82 -18.93 -4.51 -19.71
CA ARG A 82 -17.72 -4.65 -20.55
C ARG A 82 -16.47 -4.16 -19.81
N ARG A 83 -16.54 -3.00 -19.13
CA ARG A 83 -15.48 -2.51 -18.22
C ARG A 83 -15.22 -3.46 -17.05
N SER A 84 -16.28 -4.02 -16.49
CA SER A 84 -16.23 -4.95 -15.35
C SER A 84 -15.59 -6.30 -15.69
N TYR A 85 -15.83 -6.83 -16.90
CA TYR A 85 -15.11 -8.00 -17.41
C TYR A 85 -13.62 -7.76 -17.51
N ILE A 86 -13.21 -6.60 -18.01
CA ILE A 86 -11.80 -6.22 -18.13
C ILE A 86 -11.12 -6.14 -16.75
N LEU A 87 -11.78 -5.54 -15.75
CA LEU A 87 -11.31 -5.50 -14.36
C LEU A 87 -11.07 -6.92 -13.80
N VAL A 88 -12.04 -7.82 -13.96
CA VAL A 88 -11.93 -9.20 -13.45
C VAL A 88 -10.89 -10.02 -14.24
N ASN A 89 -10.84 -9.91 -15.56
CA ASN A 89 -9.84 -10.61 -16.38
C ASN A 89 -8.42 -10.10 -16.12
N SER A 90 -8.24 -8.81 -15.79
CA SER A 90 -6.92 -8.27 -15.43
C SER A 90 -6.32 -8.97 -14.21
N CYS A 91 -7.16 -9.45 -13.28
CA CYS A 91 -6.75 -10.22 -12.10
C CYS A 91 -6.29 -11.66 -12.41
N GLN A 92 -6.35 -12.10 -13.68
CA GLN A 92 -5.81 -13.38 -14.15
C GLN A 92 -4.41 -13.22 -14.76
N ASP A 93 -4.29 -12.36 -15.78
CA ASP A 93 -3.19 -12.46 -16.77
C ASP A 93 -2.09 -11.39 -16.67
N ARG A 94 -2.32 -10.25 -15.99
CA ARG A 94 -1.31 -9.18 -15.84
C ARG A 94 -0.09 -9.62 -15.00
N SER A 95 0.90 -8.74 -14.84
CA SER A 95 1.96 -8.92 -13.83
C SER A 95 1.33 -9.06 -12.44
N TYR A 96 1.76 -10.07 -11.69
CA TYR A 96 1.42 -10.21 -10.28
C TYR A 96 1.93 -9.01 -9.48
N LEU A 97 3.16 -8.56 -9.71
CA LEU A 97 3.76 -7.42 -8.99
C LEU A 97 3.00 -6.12 -9.24
N TYR A 98 2.58 -5.87 -10.48
CA TYR A 98 1.69 -4.76 -10.82
C TYR A 98 0.33 -4.84 -10.09
N LEU A 99 -0.32 -6.01 -10.11
CA LEU A 99 -1.63 -6.20 -9.46
C LEU A 99 -1.57 -6.06 -7.92
N LEU A 100 -0.43 -6.41 -7.32
CA LEU A 100 -0.14 -6.21 -5.90
C LEU A 100 0.09 -4.72 -5.58
N ALA A 101 0.97 -4.07 -6.34
CA ALA A 101 1.24 -2.63 -6.22
C ALA A 101 -0.02 -1.77 -6.41
N MET A 102 -0.87 -2.13 -7.37
CA MET A 102 -2.13 -1.47 -7.67
C MET A 102 -3.32 -1.99 -6.84
N GLY A 103 -3.08 -2.78 -5.79
CA GLY A 103 -4.12 -3.48 -5.04
C GLY A 103 -5.25 -2.58 -4.53
N TRP A 104 -4.92 -1.41 -3.97
CA TRP A 104 -5.91 -0.41 -3.54
C TRP A 104 -6.70 0.22 -4.69
N ASN A 105 -6.07 0.40 -5.85
CA ASN A 105 -6.76 0.89 -7.06
C ASN A 105 -7.80 -0.13 -7.51
N ILE A 106 -7.42 -1.41 -7.61
CA ILE A 106 -8.30 -2.51 -8.01
C ILE A 106 -9.49 -2.65 -7.04
N VAL A 107 -9.25 -2.57 -5.72
CA VAL A 107 -10.30 -2.55 -4.68
C VAL A 107 -11.23 -1.32 -4.81
N TYR A 108 -10.72 -0.17 -5.23
CA TYR A 108 -11.55 1.00 -5.57
C TYR A 108 -12.37 0.78 -6.85
N GLN A 109 -11.78 0.22 -7.92
CA GLN A 109 -12.50 -0.06 -9.16
C GLN A 109 -13.63 -1.08 -8.95
N PHE A 110 -13.47 -2.09 -8.09
CA PHE A 110 -14.56 -3.03 -7.76
C PHE A 110 -15.76 -2.32 -7.12
N ARG A 111 -15.51 -1.43 -6.14
CA ARG A 111 -16.56 -0.60 -5.53
C ARG A 111 -17.24 0.29 -6.56
N ARG A 112 -16.45 1.00 -7.37
CA ARG A 112 -16.93 1.88 -8.44
C ARG A 112 -17.78 1.13 -9.47
N ALA A 113 -17.33 -0.04 -9.92
CA ALA A 113 -18.05 -0.88 -10.89
C ALA A 113 -19.40 -1.34 -10.35
N GLN A 114 -19.47 -1.78 -9.09
CA GLN A 114 -20.75 -2.11 -8.46
C GLN A 114 -21.68 -0.90 -8.38
N THR A 115 -21.25 0.25 -7.85
CA THR A 115 -22.10 1.45 -7.78
C THR A 115 -22.56 1.95 -9.16
N GLU A 116 -21.71 1.83 -10.19
CA GLU A 116 -22.03 2.20 -11.57
C GLU A 116 -23.12 1.27 -12.15
N ILE A 117 -23.01 -0.04 -11.93
CA ILE A 117 -23.99 -1.04 -12.37
C ILE A 117 -25.31 -0.94 -11.58
N ASP A 118 -25.25 -0.83 -10.25
CA ASP A 118 -26.43 -0.65 -9.38
C ASP A 118 -27.24 0.59 -9.78
N ARG A 119 -26.56 1.67 -10.19
CA ARG A 119 -27.21 2.89 -10.66
C ARG A 119 -28.00 2.66 -11.95
N TYR A 120 -27.41 2.01 -12.96
CA TYR A 120 -28.13 1.72 -14.21
C TYR A 120 -29.26 0.71 -14.02
N LEU A 121 -29.06 -0.28 -13.15
CA LEU A 121 -30.07 -1.27 -12.80
C LEU A 121 -31.27 -0.68 -12.05
N ARG A 122 -31.15 0.47 -11.38
CA ARG A 122 -32.31 1.19 -10.81
C ARG A 122 -33.14 1.91 -11.89
N ILE A 123 -32.49 2.42 -12.94
CA ILE A 123 -33.15 3.23 -13.98
C ILE A 123 -34.05 2.35 -14.88
N VAL A 124 -33.57 1.18 -15.31
CA VAL A 124 -34.33 0.30 -16.23
C VAL A 124 -35.68 -0.15 -15.65
N PRO A 125 -35.79 -0.60 -14.38
CA PRO A 125 -37.07 -0.90 -13.73
C PRO A 125 -37.91 0.35 -13.45
N LEU A 126 -37.33 1.50 -13.08
CA LEU A 126 -38.11 2.72 -12.82
C LEU A 126 -38.86 3.24 -14.06
N ILE A 127 -38.36 2.94 -15.27
CA ILE A 127 -39.02 3.27 -16.54
C ILE A 127 -40.08 2.22 -16.94
N THR A 128 -40.05 1.01 -16.36
CA THR A 128 -40.84 -0.16 -16.81
C THR A 128 -41.76 -0.78 -15.75
N LEU A 129 -41.63 -0.40 -14.47
CA LEU A 129 -42.38 -0.97 -13.35
C LEU A 129 -43.81 -0.41 -13.25
N VAL A 130 -44.65 -0.86 -14.17
CA VAL A 130 -46.08 -1.04 -13.90
C VAL A 130 -46.26 -2.39 -13.19
N ASP A 131 -46.54 -2.33 -11.88
CA ASP A 131 -47.14 -3.40 -11.06
C ASP A 131 -46.49 -4.81 -11.04
N ASN A 132 -45.15 -4.93 -11.05
CA ASN A 132 -44.46 -6.20 -10.79
C ASN A 132 -43.76 -6.25 -9.42
N SER A 133 -44.47 -6.76 -8.40
CA SER A 133 -43.98 -6.88 -7.02
C SER A 133 -42.74 -7.77 -6.87
N ARG A 134 -42.64 -8.87 -7.63
CA ARG A 134 -41.51 -9.82 -7.59
C ARG A 134 -40.22 -9.23 -8.19
N VAL A 135 -40.35 -8.38 -9.20
CA VAL A 135 -39.22 -7.59 -9.74
C VAL A 135 -38.75 -6.58 -8.70
N LYS A 136 -39.69 -5.90 -8.01
CA LYS A 136 -39.35 -4.95 -6.95
C LYS A 136 -38.60 -5.61 -5.79
N GLU A 137 -39.10 -6.72 -5.25
CA GLU A 137 -38.47 -7.52 -4.20
C GLU A 137 -37.00 -7.82 -4.52
N ARG A 138 -36.73 -8.33 -5.74
CA ARG A 138 -35.37 -8.64 -6.20
C ARG A 138 -34.49 -7.42 -6.42
N LEU A 139 -35.04 -6.28 -6.81
CA LEU A 139 -34.29 -5.04 -6.92
C LEU A 139 -33.88 -4.52 -5.54
N GLU A 140 -34.75 -4.64 -4.53
CA GLU A 140 -34.40 -4.32 -3.14
C GLU A 140 -33.34 -5.27 -2.58
N ASP A 141 -33.37 -6.57 -2.92
CA ASP A 141 -32.34 -7.54 -2.52
C ASP A 141 -30.96 -7.20 -3.12
N ILE A 142 -30.92 -6.79 -4.39
CA ILE A 142 -29.68 -6.35 -5.05
C ILE A 142 -29.17 -5.04 -4.45
N GLU A 143 -30.05 -4.08 -4.15
CA GLU A 143 -29.68 -2.85 -3.45
C GLU A 143 -29.05 -3.14 -2.08
N LYS A 144 -29.60 -4.10 -1.31
CA LYS A 144 -29.05 -4.54 -0.02
C LYS A 144 -27.70 -5.27 -0.16
N ASP A 145 -27.37 -5.80 -1.33
CA ASP A 145 -26.17 -6.63 -1.58
C ASP A 145 -24.88 -5.81 -1.80
N GLN A 146 -24.64 -4.81 -0.95
CA GLN A 146 -23.45 -3.97 -0.98
C GLN A 146 -22.21 -4.75 -0.51
N ARG A 147 -21.42 -5.25 -1.47
CA ARG A 147 -20.30 -6.16 -1.19
C ARG A 147 -19.10 -5.42 -0.59
N GLU A 148 -18.49 -6.05 0.40
CA GLU A 148 -17.21 -5.59 0.95
C GLU A 148 -16.04 -6.01 0.03
N TYR A 149 -15.28 -5.02 -0.44
CA TYR A 149 -14.06 -5.21 -1.21
C TYR A 149 -12.84 -4.74 -0.40
N THR A 150 -11.85 -5.61 -0.25
CA THR A 150 -10.69 -5.40 0.65
C THR A 150 -9.39 -5.81 -0.02
N LEU A 151 -8.28 -5.21 0.42
CA LEU A 151 -6.95 -5.78 0.22
C LEU A 151 -6.62 -6.64 1.44
N ASP A 152 -6.18 -7.88 1.20
CA ASP A 152 -5.83 -8.81 2.27
C ASP A 152 -4.56 -8.36 3.01
N GLU A 153 -4.46 -8.64 4.30
CA GLU A 153 -3.46 -8.00 5.18
C GLU A 153 -2.01 -8.43 4.88
N GLU A 154 -1.79 -9.63 4.35
CA GLU A 154 -0.48 -10.03 3.83
C GLU A 154 -0.16 -9.35 2.48
N ASP A 155 -1.15 -9.18 1.60
CA ASP A 155 -0.96 -8.46 0.32
C ASP A 155 -0.58 -7.00 0.59
N ARG A 156 -1.21 -6.35 1.58
CA ARG A 156 -0.86 -5.00 2.02
C ARG A 156 0.59 -4.90 2.50
N LYS A 157 1.04 -5.80 3.39
CA LYS A 157 2.44 -5.83 3.86
C LYS A 157 3.44 -6.08 2.73
N MET A 158 3.09 -6.91 1.74
CA MET A 158 3.93 -7.16 0.58
C MET A 158 3.97 -5.95 -0.37
N GLN A 159 2.85 -5.24 -0.56
CA GLN A 159 2.77 -3.96 -1.28
C GLN A 159 3.63 -2.88 -0.59
N ASP A 160 3.44 -2.66 0.71
CA ASP A 160 4.17 -1.67 1.55
C ASP A 160 5.67 -1.99 1.71
N ALA A 161 6.10 -3.19 1.34
CA ALA A 161 7.49 -3.61 1.31
C ALA A 161 8.14 -3.45 -0.08
N ILE A 162 7.37 -3.62 -1.16
CA ILE A 162 7.87 -3.52 -2.54
C ILE A 162 7.88 -2.06 -3.04
N LEU A 163 6.95 -1.22 -2.58
CA LEU A 163 6.85 0.20 -2.94
C LEU A 163 7.71 1.13 -2.07
N ARG A 164 8.81 0.61 -1.49
CA ARG A 164 9.74 1.39 -0.66
C ARG A 164 10.75 2.13 -1.53
N GLN A 165 11.15 3.33 -1.10
CA GLN A 165 11.91 4.28 -1.92
C GLN A 165 13.34 3.86 -2.28
N GLU A 166 13.97 2.96 -1.51
CA GLU A 166 15.31 2.45 -1.79
C GLU A 166 15.30 0.90 -1.81
N PRO A 167 15.65 0.25 -2.94
CA PRO A 167 15.73 -1.21 -3.05
C PRO A 167 16.76 -1.82 -2.08
N SER A 168 16.28 -2.55 -1.08
CA SER A 168 17.11 -3.13 -0.02
C SER A 168 17.37 -4.63 -0.19
N LYS A 169 18.37 -5.19 0.52
CA LYS A 169 18.60 -6.64 0.55
C LYS A 169 17.45 -7.44 1.19
N ASN A 170 16.60 -6.82 2.01
CA ASN A 170 15.38 -7.45 2.49
C ASN A 170 14.34 -7.59 1.37
N ASP A 171 14.38 -6.74 0.36
CA ASP A 171 13.34 -6.67 -0.67
C ASP A 171 13.48 -7.87 -1.62
N THR A 172 14.70 -8.33 -1.89
CA THR A 172 14.95 -9.63 -2.55
C THR A 172 14.31 -10.79 -1.76
N MET A 173 14.34 -10.76 -0.42
CA MET A 173 13.69 -11.78 0.41
C MET A 173 12.15 -11.66 0.39
N VAL A 174 11.61 -10.44 0.39
CA VAL A 174 10.18 -10.17 0.22
C VAL A 174 9.71 -10.65 -1.14
N LEU A 175 10.33 -10.20 -2.24
CA LEU A 175 10.07 -10.67 -3.61
C LEU A 175 10.12 -12.20 -3.70
N LYS A 176 11.08 -12.85 -3.04
CA LYS A 176 11.18 -14.32 -3.04
C LYS A 176 10.00 -14.98 -2.32
N LYS A 177 9.55 -14.48 -1.16
CA LYS A 177 8.30 -14.93 -0.52
C LYS A 177 7.12 -14.72 -1.48
N THR A 178 6.93 -13.48 -1.90
CA THR A 178 5.84 -12.99 -2.74
C THR A 178 5.68 -13.76 -4.05
N LEU A 179 6.77 -13.95 -4.82
CA LEU A 179 6.73 -14.68 -6.09
C LEU A 179 6.55 -16.19 -5.90
N SER A 180 7.04 -16.78 -4.81
CA SER A 180 6.85 -18.21 -4.54
C SER A 180 5.37 -18.59 -4.37
N CYS A 181 4.54 -17.70 -3.80
CA CYS A 181 3.10 -17.92 -3.68
C CYS A 181 2.39 -17.97 -5.05
N SER A 182 2.91 -17.26 -6.05
CA SER A 182 2.26 -17.09 -7.36
C SER A 182 2.88 -17.91 -8.50
N TYR A 183 4.07 -18.46 -8.25
CA TYR A 183 4.83 -19.34 -9.12
C TYR A 183 5.44 -20.53 -8.34
N PRO A 184 4.62 -21.33 -7.60
CA PRO A 184 5.12 -22.33 -6.63
C PRO A 184 5.99 -23.43 -7.24
N ASN A 185 5.86 -23.69 -8.54
CA ASN A 185 6.60 -24.73 -9.27
C ASN A 185 7.71 -24.17 -10.18
N LEU A 186 8.15 -22.92 -9.97
CA LEU A 186 9.11 -22.23 -10.84
C LEU A 186 10.29 -21.68 -10.01
N PRO A 187 11.55 -21.86 -10.45
CA PRO A 187 12.71 -21.21 -9.83
C PRO A 187 12.57 -19.69 -9.75
N PHE A 188 13.06 -19.08 -8.66
CA PHE A 188 12.90 -17.65 -8.38
C PHE A 188 13.45 -16.76 -9.51
N ASP A 189 14.60 -17.11 -10.08
CA ASP A 189 15.19 -16.47 -11.26
C ASP A 189 14.22 -16.43 -12.45
N LYS A 190 13.55 -17.55 -12.76
CA LYS A 190 12.59 -17.64 -13.86
C LYS A 190 11.24 -17.00 -13.54
N ALA A 191 10.85 -16.94 -12.27
CA ALA A 191 9.65 -16.24 -11.84
C ALA A 191 9.84 -14.71 -11.91
N LEU A 192 11.00 -14.23 -11.46
CA LEU A 192 11.40 -12.83 -11.48
C LEU A 192 11.51 -12.31 -12.93
N TRP A 193 12.17 -13.07 -13.81
CA TRP A 193 12.28 -12.74 -15.24
C TRP A 193 10.90 -12.65 -15.93
N LYS A 194 10.00 -13.62 -15.69
CA LYS A 194 8.63 -13.58 -16.22
C LYS A 194 7.77 -12.44 -15.68
N GLU A 195 8.05 -11.95 -14.48
CA GLU A 195 7.36 -10.77 -13.97
C GLU A 195 7.94 -9.48 -14.56
N ASN A 196 9.25 -9.36 -14.78
CA ASN A 196 9.82 -8.23 -15.51
C ASN A 196 9.29 -8.17 -16.96
N GLU A 197 9.26 -9.28 -17.71
CA GLU A 197 8.61 -9.34 -19.05
C GLU A 197 7.17 -8.76 -19.02
N LYS A 198 6.39 -9.10 -18.00
CA LYS A 198 5.03 -8.60 -17.85
C LYS A 198 5.00 -7.13 -17.44
N LEU A 199 5.87 -6.68 -16.54
CA LEU A 199 5.96 -5.28 -16.13
C LEU A 199 6.31 -4.37 -17.32
N GLN A 200 7.25 -4.79 -18.19
CA GLN A 200 7.55 -4.09 -19.44
C GLN A 200 6.32 -3.97 -20.35
N LEU A 201 5.49 -5.01 -20.45
CA LEU A 201 4.23 -4.96 -21.20
C LEU A 201 3.15 -4.08 -20.53
N GLU A 202 3.09 -3.99 -19.20
CA GLU A 202 2.22 -3.04 -18.51
C GLU A 202 2.72 -1.59 -18.64
N LEU A 203 4.05 -1.37 -18.68
CA LEU A 203 4.68 -0.07 -18.89
C LEU A 203 4.34 0.49 -20.28
N GLN A 204 4.54 -0.32 -21.33
CA GLN A 204 4.20 0.04 -22.71
C GLN A 204 2.71 0.41 -22.86
N ARG A 205 1.81 -0.28 -22.16
CA ARG A 205 0.38 0.07 -22.11
C ARG A 205 0.16 1.41 -21.41
N SER A 206 0.74 1.61 -20.22
CA SER A 206 0.55 2.84 -19.45
C SER A 206 1.12 4.07 -20.17
N GLN A 207 2.24 3.91 -20.89
CA GLN A 207 2.82 4.91 -21.79
C GLN A 207 1.89 5.24 -22.96
N ALA A 208 1.33 4.23 -23.64
CA ALA A 208 0.36 4.44 -24.72
C ALA A 208 -0.94 5.13 -24.26
N HIS A 209 -1.28 5.01 -22.97
CA HIS A 209 -2.40 5.69 -22.31
C HIS A 209 -1.99 7.00 -21.60
N MET A 210 -0.74 7.48 -21.76
CA MET A 210 -0.20 8.70 -21.14
C MET A 210 -0.31 8.75 -19.60
N ASP A 211 -0.37 7.60 -18.94
CA ASP A 211 -0.57 7.48 -17.49
C ASP A 211 0.75 7.56 -16.72
N VAL A 212 1.25 8.78 -16.53
CA VAL A 212 2.54 9.07 -15.89
C VAL A 212 2.65 8.39 -14.51
N GLY A 213 1.62 8.48 -13.68
CA GLY A 213 1.64 7.90 -12.33
C GLY A 213 1.67 6.37 -12.32
N GLN A 214 1.04 5.69 -13.29
CA GLN A 214 1.24 4.25 -13.45
C GLN A 214 2.63 3.92 -14.03
N CYS A 215 3.17 4.76 -14.92
CA CYS A 215 4.53 4.56 -15.45
C CYS A 215 5.59 4.65 -14.35
N GLU A 216 5.48 5.63 -13.44
CA GLU A 216 6.35 5.77 -12.26
C GLU A 216 6.33 4.51 -11.37
N VAL A 217 5.13 4.02 -11.03
CA VAL A 217 4.97 2.79 -10.22
C VAL A 217 5.53 1.56 -10.94
N ILE A 218 5.31 1.41 -12.25
CA ILE A 218 5.79 0.25 -13.01
C ILE A 218 7.32 0.30 -13.19
N GLN A 219 7.90 1.49 -13.42
CA GLN A 219 9.35 1.65 -13.50
C GLN A 219 10.02 1.26 -12.17
N HIS A 220 9.50 1.76 -11.04
CA HIS A 220 9.98 1.35 -9.71
C HIS A 220 9.95 -0.17 -9.51
N LEU A 221 8.87 -0.84 -9.96
CA LEU A 221 8.77 -2.31 -9.91
C LEU A 221 9.82 -3.00 -10.79
N ILE A 222 10.12 -2.46 -11.98
CA ILE A 222 11.18 -2.97 -12.87
C ILE A 222 12.53 -2.85 -12.17
N ASP A 223 12.89 -1.65 -11.70
CA ASP A 223 14.17 -1.35 -11.03
C ASP A 223 14.39 -2.25 -9.78
N VAL A 224 13.33 -2.50 -9.01
CA VAL A 224 13.31 -3.45 -7.89
C VAL A 224 13.54 -4.89 -8.35
N THR A 225 12.94 -5.33 -9.46
CA THR A 225 13.20 -6.68 -10.01
C THR A 225 14.60 -6.85 -10.60
N GLU A 226 15.17 -5.81 -11.22
CA GLU A 226 16.51 -5.85 -11.82
C GLU A 226 17.61 -5.78 -10.75
N THR A 227 17.39 -5.00 -9.68
CA THR A 227 18.24 -5.03 -8.48
C THR A 227 18.22 -6.43 -7.83
N ALA A 228 17.04 -7.04 -7.69
CA ALA A 228 16.92 -8.39 -7.13
C ALA A 228 17.59 -9.45 -8.03
N ALA A 229 17.48 -9.34 -9.36
CA ALA A 229 18.15 -10.23 -10.30
C ALA A 229 19.68 -10.10 -10.22
N SER A 230 20.19 -8.87 -10.14
CA SER A 230 21.63 -8.57 -9.98
C SER A 230 22.20 -9.03 -8.63
N SER A 231 21.35 -9.28 -7.63
CA SER A 231 21.76 -9.81 -6.32
C SER A 231 21.91 -11.33 -6.27
N LEU A 232 21.54 -12.05 -7.33
CA LEU A 232 21.69 -13.50 -7.42
C LEU A 232 23.16 -13.86 -7.76
N PRO A 233 23.75 -14.89 -7.13
CA PRO A 233 25.09 -15.34 -7.48
C PRO A 233 25.10 -15.88 -8.91
N GLU A 234 26.09 -15.47 -9.71
CA GLU A 234 26.28 -15.99 -11.06
C GLU A 234 26.37 -17.52 -11.04
N LYS A 235 25.36 -18.20 -11.61
CA LYS A 235 25.58 -19.54 -12.12
C LYS A 235 26.50 -19.41 -13.33
N GLY A 236 27.68 -20.02 -13.21
CA GLY A 236 28.82 -19.78 -14.09
C GLY A 236 28.53 -19.85 -15.58
N SER A 237 29.37 -19.16 -16.34
CA SER A 237 29.28 -18.98 -17.78
C SER A 237 29.09 -20.31 -18.56
N PRO A 238 28.42 -20.27 -19.73
CA PRO A 238 28.08 -21.47 -20.48
C PRO A 238 29.36 -22.18 -20.98
N LEU A 239 29.68 -23.32 -20.34
CA LEU A 239 30.78 -24.18 -20.76
C LEU A 239 30.50 -24.70 -22.18
N LYS A 240 31.42 -24.42 -23.11
CA LYS A 240 31.29 -24.86 -24.50
C LYS A 240 31.25 -26.38 -24.59
N SER A 241 30.32 -26.90 -25.39
CA SER A 241 30.30 -28.30 -25.82
C SER A 241 31.41 -28.60 -26.83
N SER A 242 31.89 -29.85 -26.80
CA SER A 242 32.90 -30.45 -27.70
C SER A 242 34.35 -29.97 -27.50
N LYS A 243 35.38 -30.83 -27.63
CA LYS A 243 35.41 -32.20 -28.18
C LYS A 243 36.08 -33.21 -27.23
N GLU A 244 35.82 -34.49 -27.48
CA GLU A 244 36.62 -35.61 -26.98
C GLU A 244 38.06 -35.56 -27.54
N VAL A 245 39.04 -35.95 -26.72
CA VAL A 245 40.22 -36.75 -27.13
C VAL A 245 40.64 -37.58 -25.90
N GLU A 246 40.49 -38.91 -25.94
CA GLU A 246 41.29 -39.79 -25.05
C GLU A 246 42.74 -39.81 -25.52
N PRO A 247 43.69 -39.99 -24.60
CA PRO A 247 44.50 -41.21 -24.72
C PRO A 247 44.56 -42.03 -23.43
N ASN A 248 44.39 -43.33 -23.59
CA ASN A 248 44.69 -44.36 -22.59
C ASN A 248 46.19 -44.35 -22.21
N TYR A 249 46.52 -44.81 -20.98
CA TYR A 249 47.42 -45.97 -20.80
C TYR A 249 47.41 -46.52 -19.36
N SER A 250 46.93 -47.77 -19.24
CA SER A 250 47.36 -48.88 -18.34
C SER A 250 47.85 -48.64 -16.90
N HIS A 251 47.24 -49.40 -15.96
CA HIS A 251 47.83 -50.21 -14.87
C HIS A 251 49.07 -49.68 -14.08
N THR A 252 49.07 -49.72 -12.75
CA THR A 252 49.01 -50.98 -11.95
C THR A 252 48.44 -50.78 -10.54
N ASN A 253 48.14 -51.88 -9.85
CA ASN A 253 47.69 -51.89 -8.45
C ASN A 253 48.88 -51.70 -7.50
N GLU A 254 48.64 -51.20 -6.29
CA GLU A 254 49.02 -51.97 -5.08
C GLU A 254 48.14 -51.62 -3.86
N ASP A 255 48.25 -52.45 -2.83
CA ASP A 255 47.18 -52.80 -1.87
C ASP A 255 47.50 -52.34 -0.42
N LYS A 256 46.51 -52.45 0.49
CA LYS A 256 46.52 -52.20 1.96
C LYS A 256 46.44 -50.73 2.40
N GLY A 257 45.84 -50.39 3.55
CA GLY A 257 45.01 -51.21 4.44
C GLY A 257 45.13 -50.82 5.93
N HIS A 258 43.99 -50.76 6.65
CA HIS A 258 43.86 -50.58 8.12
C HIS A 258 44.39 -49.26 8.74
N SER A 259 44.08 -48.91 10.01
CA SER A 259 42.75 -48.72 10.66
C SER A 259 42.90 -48.14 12.08
N PHE A 260 41.98 -47.24 12.47
CA PHE A 260 41.55 -46.91 13.86
C PHE A 260 42.45 -46.07 14.80
N GLU A 261 41.79 -45.19 15.59
CA GLU A 261 42.14 -44.58 16.90
C GLU A 261 43.51 -43.85 17.12
N GLU A 262 43.76 -43.11 18.22
CA GLU A 262 43.00 -42.00 18.84
C GLU A 262 43.92 -41.18 19.81
N SER A 263 43.85 -39.84 19.75
CA SER A 263 44.13 -38.83 20.83
C SER A 263 45.55 -38.42 21.33
N TYR A 264 45.57 -37.15 21.80
CA TYR A 264 46.27 -36.53 22.97
C TYR A 264 47.65 -35.80 22.94
N TYR A 265 47.59 -34.49 23.32
CA TYR A 265 48.60 -33.51 23.84
C TYR A 265 49.84 -33.19 22.95
N THR A 266 50.60 -32.06 23.00
CA THR A 266 50.79 -30.82 23.82
C THR A 266 51.38 -29.71 22.87
N GLY A 267 51.48 -28.38 23.06
CA GLY A 267 51.08 -27.34 24.04
C GLY A 267 51.98 -26.05 23.90
N ASN A 268 51.79 -25.01 24.73
CA ASN A 268 52.66 -23.79 24.91
C ASN A 268 52.79 -22.77 23.72
N ASP A 269 53.00 -21.43 23.89
CA ASP A 269 52.91 -20.52 25.06
C ASP A 269 52.70 -18.99 24.71
N THR A 270 52.28 -18.23 25.73
CA THR A 270 52.18 -16.76 26.03
C THR A 270 52.74 -15.61 25.14
N ARG A 271 51.94 -14.51 25.05
CA ARG A 271 52.14 -13.11 25.61
C ARG A 271 51.04 -12.15 25.06
N ILE A 272 50.18 -11.44 25.83
CA ILE A 272 50.35 -10.31 26.79
C ILE A 272 50.95 -9.07 26.08
N THR A 273 50.30 -7.90 25.94
CA THR A 273 49.56 -6.98 26.87
C THR A 273 48.17 -6.55 26.34
N SER A 274 47.16 -5.98 27.04
CA SER A 274 46.91 -5.35 28.37
C SER A 274 46.64 -3.82 28.37
N ARG A 275 45.34 -3.44 28.43
CA ARG A 275 44.71 -2.30 29.17
C ARG A 275 45.10 -0.83 28.80
N SER A 276 44.31 0.23 29.09
CA SER A 276 43.04 0.38 29.87
C SER A 276 42.19 1.62 29.47
N THR A 277 41.06 1.86 30.16
CA THR A 277 39.99 2.87 29.93
C THR A 277 40.04 4.16 30.78
N SER A 278 39.60 5.32 30.23
CA SER A 278 39.08 6.54 30.93
C SER A 278 38.92 7.73 29.95
N SER A 279 38.11 8.79 30.05
CA SER A 279 36.78 9.14 30.61
C SER A 279 36.69 10.69 30.71
N VAL A 280 35.75 11.32 29.98
CA VAL A 280 35.11 12.66 30.16
C VAL A 280 35.88 13.89 30.72
N SER A 281 35.97 14.98 29.92
CA SER A 281 35.96 16.42 30.32
C SER A 281 35.78 17.27 29.03
N SER A 282 34.72 18.04 28.79
CA SER A 282 34.30 19.33 29.36
C SER A 282 35.13 20.57 28.93
N GLY A 283 34.55 21.39 28.02
CA GLY A 283 34.63 22.87 28.07
C GLY A 283 35.55 23.62 27.08
N ASN A 284 34.94 24.30 26.09
CA ASN A 284 35.22 25.68 25.61
C ASN A 284 36.66 26.08 25.14
N ASP A 285 36.90 26.90 24.09
CA ASP A 285 36.00 27.60 23.15
C ASP A 285 36.75 28.12 21.88
N LEU A 286 36.02 28.84 21.01
CA LEU A 286 36.46 29.74 19.90
C LEU A 286 36.87 29.15 18.52
N LEU A 287 35.90 29.27 17.61
CA LEU A 287 36.03 29.82 16.25
C LEU A 287 36.87 29.10 15.17
N SER A 288 36.16 28.33 14.33
CA SER A 288 36.33 28.46 12.88
C SER A 288 34.97 28.64 12.21
N ASN A 289 34.69 29.84 11.69
CA ASN A 289 33.39 30.17 11.09
C ASN A 289 33.37 29.79 9.60
N LYS A 290 32.67 28.71 9.26
CA LYS A 290 32.21 28.45 7.89
C LYS A 290 30.84 27.78 7.92
N GLY A 291 29.80 28.58 7.69
CA GLY A 291 28.41 28.16 7.87
C GLY A 291 28.02 26.98 6.99
N SER A 292 27.40 25.99 7.63
CA SER A 292 26.43 25.09 7.01
C SER A 292 25.13 25.23 7.78
N HIS A 293 24.00 25.32 7.10
CA HIS A 293 22.70 25.24 7.75
C HIS A 293 22.48 23.79 8.14
N GLN A 294 22.75 23.44 9.41
CA GLN A 294 22.22 22.21 9.98
C GLN A 294 20.70 22.40 10.07
N HIS A 295 19.97 21.71 9.19
CA HIS A 295 18.56 21.46 9.41
C HIS A 295 18.45 20.29 10.37
N GLU A 296 17.54 20.40 11.33
CA GLU A 296 17.35 19.37 12.33
C GLU A 296 16.22 18.42 11.91
N GLU A 297 16.21 17.23 12.48
CA GLU A 297 15.13 16.24 12.29
C GLU A 297 14.16 16.30 13.48
N TRP A 298 12.99 15.67 13.34
CA TRP A 298 12.03 15.55 14.45
C TRP A 298 12.64 14.69 15.58
N HIS A 299 12.56 15.16 16.83
CA HIS A 299 13.04 14.40 17.99
C HIS A 299 12.09 13.29 18.45
N SER A 300 10.89 13.18 17.86
CA SER A 300 9.92 12.14 18.12
C SER A 300 9.34 11.55 16.84
N ASP A 301 9.26 10.22 16.76
CA ASP A 301 8.57 9.52 15.68
C ASP A 301 7.09 9.89 15.58
N LEU A 302 6.57 9.97 14.35
CA LEU A 302 5.15 10.24 14.08
C LEU A 302 4.21 9.20 14.73
N LEU A 303 4.67 7.97 14.95
CA LEU A 303 3.91 6.91 15.63
C LEU A 303 4.28 6.73 17.12
N GLY A 304 5.14 7.58 17.69
CA GLY A 304 5.56 7.53 19.08
C GLY A 304 4.47 7.88 20.11
N CYS A 305 3.24 8.18 19.68
CA CYS A 305 2.13 8.52 20.58
C CYS A 305 1.75 7.37 21.53
N CYS A 306 1.97 6.11 21.11
CA CYS A 306 1.68 4.92 21.90
C CYS A 306 2.46 4.83 23.22
N SER A 307 3.56 5.59 23.35
CA SER A 307 4.34 5.70 24.60
C SER A 307 3.61 6.48 25.70
N GLU A 308 2.61 7.30 25.37
CA GLU A 308 1.79 8.06 26.34
C GLU A 308 0.30 8.06 25.94
N PRO A 309 -0.40 6.92 26.08
CA PRO A 309 -1.76 6.76 25.56
C PRO A 309 -2.77 7.76 26.13
N TYR A 310 -2.56 8.25 27.37
CA TYR A 310 -3.41 9.28 27.97
C TYR A 310 -3.37 10.62 27.22
N LEU A 311 -2.19 11.06 26.77
CA LEU A 311 -2.05 12.29 25.99
C LEU A 311 -2.68 12.12 24.61
N CYS A 312 -2.42 10.97 23.96
CA CYS A 312 -3.01 10.65 22.66
C CYS A 312 -4.56 10.60 22.70
N LEU A 313 -5.15 9.98 23.73
CA LEU A 313 -6.60 9.95 23.92
C LEU A 313 -7.15 11.36 24.19
N LYS A 314 -6.50 12.16 25.04
CA LYS A 314 -6.92 13.54 25.34
C LYS A 314 -6.91 14.43 24.09
N THR A 315 -5.87 14.37 23.27
CA THR A 315 -5.77 15.12 22.01
C THR A 315 -6.71 14.56 20.93
N CYS A 316 -7.05 13.27 20.96
CA CYS A 316 -8.04 12.69 20.06
C CYS A 316 -9.48 13.19 20.33
N PHE A 317 -9.90 13.24 21.60
CA PHE A 317 -11.25 13.70 21.97
C PHE A 317 -11.38 15.22 22.16
N CYS A 318 -10.28 15.94 22.39
CA CYS A 318 -10.27 17.40 22.51
C CYS A 318 -8.97 18.00 21.93
N PRO A 319 -8.80 17.99 20.59
CA PRO A 319 -7.58 18.48 19.93
C PRO A 319 -7.34 19.98 20.15
N CYS A 320 -8.42 20.74 20.36
CA CYS A 320 -8.42 22.20 20.38
C CYS A 320 -7.41 22.80 21.38
N GLY A 321 -7.27 22.19 22.57
CA GLY A 321 -6.33 22.66 23.61
C GLY A 321 -4.87 22.29 23.37
N THR A 322 -4.60 21.26 22.56
CA THR A 322 -3.24 20.93 22.10
C THR A 322 -2.87 21.80 20.89
N PHE A 323 -3.77 21.86 19.90
CA PHE A 323 -3.62 22.66 18.69
C PHE A 323 -3.51 24.16 18.96
N SER A 324 -4.23 24.70 19.95
CA SER A 324 -4.12 26.12 20.33
C SER A 324 -2.70 26.47 20.78
N LYS A 325 -2.05 25.59 21.55
CA LYS A 325 -0.66 25.78 21.99
C LYS A 325 0.32 25.63 20.81
N ILE A 326 0.20 24.57 20.00
CA ILE A 326 1.03 24.37 18.79
C ILE A 326 0.97 25.57 17.86
N ALA A 327 -0.23 26.00 17.47
CA ALA A 327 -0.42 27.13 16.56
C ALA A 327 0.02 28.46 17.16
N THR A 328 -0.09 28.63 18.49
CA THR A 328 0.43 29.82 19.17
C THR A 328 1.93 29.99 18.92
N VAL A 329 2.72 28.92 19.10
CA VAL A 329 4.15 28.97 18.79
C VAL A 329 4.35 29.10 17.27
N ALA A 330 3.76 28.19 16.48
CA ALA A 330 3.93 28.12 15.02
C ALA A 330 3.53 29.39 14.23
N THR A 331 2.79 30.32 14.82
CA THR A 331 2.36 31.57 14.17
C THR A 331 2.85 32.84 14.85
N ASP A 332 3.63 32.72 15.93
CA ASP A 332 4.06 33.83 16.81
C ASP A 332 2.88 34.74 17.23
N ARG A 333 1.72 34.13 17.46
CA ARG A 333 0.47 34.81 17.81
C ARG A 333 -0.34 33.92 18.76
N HIS A 334 -0.67 34.44 19.93
CA HIS A 334 -1.57 33.77 20.87
C HIS A 334 -2.91 33.39 20.22
N MET A 335 -3.25 32.10 20.26
CA MET A 335 -4.54 31.54 19.87
C MET A 335 -5.15 30.79 21.05
N SER A 336 -6.38 31.15 21.42
CA SER A 336 -7.09 30.49 22.52
C SER A 336 -7.65 29.11 22.11
N PRO A 337 -7.94 28.22 23.07
CA PRO A 337 -8.64 26.95 22.80
C PRO A 337 -10.03 27.13 22.16
N GLY A 338 -10.68 28.27 22.38
CA GLY A 338 -11.99 28.59 21.79
C GLY A 338 -11.88 28.96 20.30
N GLU A 339 -10.93 29.84 19.95
CA GLU A 339 -10.60 30.15 18.55
C GLU A 339 -10.15 28.89 17.80
N ALA A 340 -9.27 28.09 18.42
CA ALA A 340 -8.82 26.81 17.90
C ALA A 340 -9.98 25.84 17.61
N CYS A 341 -10.99 25.78 18.49
CA CYS A 341 -12.18 24.95 18.29
C CYS A 341 -13.04 25.44 17.12
N ASN A 342 -13.28 26.75 17.03
CA ASN A 342 -14.07 27.36 15.96
C ASN A 342 -13.42 27.17 14.59
N GLU A 343 -12.11 27.40 14.49
CA GLU A 343 -11.34 27.20 13.25
C GLU A 343 -11.34 25.72 12.83
N LEU A 344 -10.99 24.79 13.74
CA LEU A 344 -10.99 23.36 13.43
C LEU A 344 -12.38 22.86 13.00
N LEU A 345 -13.46 23.36 13.63
CA LEU A 345 -14.83 23.03 13.24
C LEU A 345 -15.18 23.60 11.85
N ALA A 346 -14.86 24.87 11.59
CA ALA A 346 -15.12 25.51 10.30
C ALA A 346 -14.39 24.79 9.14
N TYR A 347 -13.10 24.49 9.30
CA TYR A 347 -12.34 23.73 8.30
C TYR A 347 -12.78 22.26 8.20
N SER A 348 -13.34 21.66 9.26
CA SER A 348 -13.92 20.31 9.20
C SER A 348 -15.21 20.25 8.39
N LEU A 349 -16.09 21.26 8.51
CA LEU A 349 -17.35 21.34 7.75
C LEU A 349 -17.13 21.40 6.23
N ILE A 350 -15.99 21.93 5.78
CA ILE A 350 -15.58 21.98 4.37
C ILE A 350 -14.54 20.91 3.98
N LEU A 351 -14.38 19.86 4.80
CA LEU A 351 -13.43 18.75 4.59
C LEU A 351 -11.95 19.16 4.45
N ALA A 352 -11.58 20.37 4.86
CA ALA A 352 -10.24 20.95 4.72
C ALA A 352 -9.44 21.00 6.02
N CYS A 353 -9.93 20.39 7.12
CA CYS A 353 -9.28 20.38 8.43
C CYS A 353 -7.81 19.90 8.35
N CYS A 354 -7.55 18.78 7.64
CA CYS A 354 -6.19 18.26 7.44
C CYS A 354 -5.29 19.23 6.66
N CYS A 355 -5.84 20.02 5.73
CA CYS A 355 -5.10 21.05 5.00
C CYS A 355 -4.71 22.22 5.92
N TYR A 356 -5.62 22.60 6.82
CA TYR A 356 -5.41 23.68 7.78
C TYR A 356 -4.38 23.30 8.86
N THR A 357 -4.49 22.11 9.46
CA THR A 357 -3.51 21.64 10.44
C THR A 357 -2.13 21.37 9.81
N CYS A 358 -2.08 20.79 8.61
CA CYS A 358 -0.86 20.71 7.78
C CYS A 358 -0.20 22.09 7.57
N CYS A 359 -0.99 23.13 7.27
CA CYS A 359 -0.47 24.49 7.12
C CYS A 359 0.11 25.06 8.42
N ILE A 360 -0.37 24.65 9.60
CA ILE A 360 0.23 25.00 10.89
C ILE A 360 1.51 24.19 11.16
N ARG A 361 1.49 22.86 10.96
CA ARG A 361 2.68 21.99 11.05
C ARG A 361 3.84 22.52 10.19
N ARG A 362 3.55 22.92 8.95
CA ARG A 362 4.53 23.50 8.02
C ARG A 362 5.12 24.82 8.53
N LYS A 363 4.36 25.65 9.26
CA LYS A 363 4.90 26.85 9.90
C LYS A 363 5.75 26.49 11.14
N LEU A 364 5.28 25.54 11.96
CA LEU A 364 6.00 25.03 13.12
C LEU A 364 7.39 24.52 12.73
N ARG A 365 7.49 23.65 11.72
CA ARG A 365 8.77 23.15 11.21
C ARG A 365 9.69 24.27 10.72
N LYS A 366 9.16 25.26 9.99
CA LYS A 366 9.96 26.42 9.52
C LYS A 366 10.55 27.23 10.68
N MET A 367 9.77 27.47 11.72
CA MET A 367 10.18 28.19 12.92
C MET A 367 11.21 27.38 13.74
N LEU A 368 11.03 26.06 13.84
CA LEU A 368 11.94 25.15 14.55
C LEU A 368 13.13 24.66 13.69
N ASN A 369 13.26 25.13 12.45
CA ASN A 369 14.27 24.71 11.46
C ASN A 369 14.30 23.18 11.15
N ILE A 370 13.13 22.53 11.19
CA ILE A 370 12.97 21.07 11.01
C ILE A 370 12.78 20.70 9.54
N THR A 371 13.58 19.73 9.08
CA THR A 371 13.51 19.12 7.74
C THR A 371 12.12 18.55 7.44
N GLY A 372 11.69 18.58 6.17
CA GLY A 372 10.45 17.91 5.75
C GLY A 372 9.73 18.56 4.56
N GLY A 373 8.93 17.77 3.85
CA GLY A 373 8.17 18.18 2.67
C GLY A 373 6.75 18.67 2.95
N ILE A 374 6.14 19.33 1.97
CA ILE A 374 4.70 19.72 2.03
C ILE A 374 3.83 18.45 2.02
N CYS A 375 4.22 17.44 1.24
CA CYS A 375 3.52 16.17 1.16
C CYS A 375 3.61 15.39 2.48
N ASP A 376 4.75 15.43 3.16
CA ASP A 376 4.96 14.79 4.47
C ASP A 376 4.08 15.42 5.57
N ASP A 377 4.03 16.75 5.64
CA ASP A 377 3.13 17.48 6.55
C ASP A 377 1.66 17.10 6.32
N PHE A 378 1.25 16.98 5.05
CA PHE A 378 -0.12 16.66 4.67
C PHE A 378 -0.49 15.21 4.96
N LEU A 379 0.39 14.26 4.62
CA LEU A 379 0.20 12.84 4.90
C LEU A 379 0.18 12.56 6.41
N SER A 380 1.01 13.24 7.19
CA SER A 380 1.00 13.15 8.67
C SER A 380 -0.39 13.43 9.24
N HIS A 381 -1.01 14.53 8.82
CA HIS A 381 -2.35 14.92 9.30
C HIS A 381 -3.48 14.08 8.69
N LEU A 382 -3.34 13.64 7.43
CA LEU A 382 -4.32 12.79 6.75
C LEU A 382 -4.38 11.36 7.32
N MET A 383 -3.23 10.80 7.75
CA MET A 383 -3.15 9.45 8.30
C MET A 383 -3.62 9.38 9.76
N CYS A 384 -3.20 10.32 10.61
CA CYS A 384 -3.75 10.54 11.94
C CYS A 384 -3.33 11.92 12.47
N CYS A 385 -4.17 12.93 12.21
CA CYS A 385 -4.08 14.27 12.82
C CYS A 385 -3.85 14.19 14.35
N CYS A 386 -4.49 13.23 14.99
CA CYS A 386 -4.24 12.77 16.36
C CYS A 386 -2.75 12.59 16.71
N CYS A 387 -2.02 11.78 15.95
CA CYS A 387 -0.59 11.53 16.14
C CYS A 387 0.27 12.73 15.74
N ALA A 388 -0.06 13.38 14.62
CA ALA A 388 0.69 14.54 14.13
C ALA A 388 0.68 15.69 15.15
N LEU A 389 -0.49 15.99 15.76
CA LEU A 389 -0.60 16.97 16.85
C LEU A 389 0.16 16.55 18.11
N VAL A 390 0.20 15.27 18.47
CA VAL A 390 1.00 14.80 19.63
C VAL A 390 2.51 14.91 19.36
N GLN A 391 2.96 14.60 18.14
CA GLN A 391 4.35 14.79 17.72
C GLN A 391 4.74 16.27 17.73
N GLU A 392 3.91 17.14 17.13
CA GLU A 392 4.09 18.59 17.11
C GLU A 392 4.13 19.20 18.52
N TRP A 393 3.28 18.73 19.43
CA TRP A 393 3.27 19.20 20.81
C TRP A 393 4.54 18.77 21.57
N ARG A 394 4.96 17.51 21.44
CA ARG A 394 6.22 17.05 22.05
C ARG A 394 7.44 17.78 21.51
N GLU A 395 7.48 18.09 20.21
CA GLU A 395 8.59 18.84 19.62
C GLU A 395 8.69 20.27 20.20
N VAL A 396 7.56 20.90 20.50
CA VAL A 396 7.48 22.19 21.21
C VAL A 396 7.94 22.09 22.68
N GLU A 397 7.57 21.01 23.38
CA GLU A 397 7.99 20.75 24.76
C GLU A 397 9.50 20.43 24.86
N ILE A 398 10.01 19.54 24.00
CA ILE A 398 11.42 19.11 23.96
C ILE A 398 12.34 20.30 23.69
N ARG A 399 11.96 21.18 22.74
CA ARG A 399 12.75 22.38 22.39
C ARG A 399 12.54 23.55 23.36
N GLY A 400 11.70 23.39 24.39
CA GLY A 400 11.51 24.38 25.46
C GLY A 400 10.87 25.70 25.03
N VAL A 401 10.22 25.74 23.86
CA VAL A 401 9.74 27.00 23.24
C VAL A 401 8.42 27.49 23.87
N TYR A 402 7.79 26.69 24.74
CA TYR A 402 6.57 27.05 25.46
C TYR A 402 6.81 27.17 26.96
N GLY A 403 6.44 28.33 27.53
CA GLY A 403 6.61 28.66 28.95
C GLY A 403 5.76 27.81 29.92
N PRO A 404 6.09 27.83 31.23
CA PRO A 404 5.77 26.70 32.11
C PRO A 404 4.37 26.70 32.72
N GLU A 405 3.54 25.75 32.30
CA GLU A 405 2.58 25.10 33.22
C GLU A 405 3.19 23.79 33.72
N LYS A 406 3.80 23.79 34.91
CA LYS A 406 4.32 22.56 35.53
C LYS A 406 3.17 21.66 35.97
N THR A 407 2.94 20.57 35.24
CA THR A 407 2.04 19.48 35.65
C THR A 407 2.52 18.89 36.99
N LYS A 408 1.88 19.28 38.09
CA LYS A 408 2.21 18.79 39.44
C LYS A 408 1.67 17.36 39.65
N THR A 409 2.43 16.36 39.24
CA THR A 409 2.28 14.99 39.74
C THR A 409 2.72 14.94 41.21
N SER A 410 1.77 15.15 42.11
CA SER A 410 2.00 14.93 43.54
C SER A 410 2.12 13.43 43.79
N PRO A 411 3.15 12.93 44.51
CA PRO A 411 3.15 11.54 44.96
C PRO A 411 1.98 11.32 45.94
N PRO A 412 1.39 10.12 45.99
CA PRO A 412 0.37 9.80 46.99
C PRO A 412 0.97 9.89 48.41
N PRO A 413 0.19 10.31 49.43
CA PRO A 413 0.67 10.39 50.80
C PRO A 413 1.04 8.99 51.32
N SER A 414 2.10 8.92 52.12
CA SER A 414 2.60 7.68 52.71
C SER A 414 1.60 7.07 53.70
N GLN A 415 1.02 5.93 53.33
CA GLN A 415 0.26 5.11 54.26
C GLN A 415 1.23 4.39 55.21
N TYR A 416 1.16 4.73 56.50
CA TYR A 416 1.71 3.90 57.55
C TYR A 416 0.71 2.81 57.90
N MET A 417 1.18 1.57 58.05
CA MET A 417 0.42 0.53 58.74
C MET A 417 0.64 0.70 60.25
N GLU A 418 -0.45 0.90 61.00
CA GLU A 418 -0.44 0.69 62.44
C GLU A 418 -0.32 -0.82 62.75
N SER A 419 0.19 -1.17 63.92
CA SER A 419 0.46 -2.54 64.39
C SER A 419 -0.12 -2.75 65.79
#